data_AF-A0AAW0QZ81-F1
#
_entry.id   AF-A0AAW0QZ81-F1
#
_cell.length_a   1.000
_cell.length_b   1.000
_cell.length_c   1.000
_cell.angle_alpha   90.00
_cell.angle_beta   90.00
_cell.angle_gamma   90.00
#
_symmetry.space_group_name_H-M   'P 1'
#
loop_
_entity.id
_entity.type
_entity.pdbx_description
1 polymer ?
#
loop_
_entity_poly.entity_id
_entity_poly.type
_entity_poly.pdbx_seq_one_letter_code
_entity_poly.pdbx_strand_id
1 'polypeptide(L)'
;MAPAREAVREIDGDSWLISDRLFIHRQSKPHDTQPSWPDGQGSFYVLSSSTEPPPSSMPLPVTSPIQKVHSAAGRTATWQFGEAFMKVKDMNEQETHNTREHVTLAYLHARGGWTFDLPRVLYHALWSNRYVLLLTAVRGRTLGSEWPTMDEEMKEYYINRVIEVCRELSHWEADYIGGVDKRTLAESYMAGQDDSYTNDHLLMASKELGMDCSALFHFYHCDLGPGNIIVDVNDRSIGIIDWEIAGFVPWEWLRTKFRLSSGLDLPGGDG
;
A
#
# COMPACT_ATOMS: atom_id res chain seq x y z
N MET A 1 23.30 -7.68 1.10
CA MET A 1 22.43 -6.48 1.13
C MET A 1 22.00 -6.28 2.57
N ALA A 2 22.02 -5.05 3.10
CA ALA A 2 21.56 -4.76 4.47
C ALA A 2 20.05 -5.10 4.64
N PRO A 3 19.52 -5.34 5.85
CA PRO A 3 18.09 -5.62 6.05
C PRO A 3 17.18 -4.54 5.44
N ALA A 4 15.94 -4.88 5.06
CA ALA A 4 14.99 -3.94 4.48
C ALA A 4 14.89 -2.63 5.29
N ARG A 5 14.79 -2.70 6.62
CA ARG A 5 14.72 -1.51 7.51
C ARG A 5 15.91 -0.54 7.46
N GLU A 6 17.02 -0.95 6.84
CA GLU A 6 18.26 -0.19 6.66
C GLU A 6 18.53 0.08 5.16
N ALA A 7 17.54 -0.15 4.30
CA ALA A 7 17.66 -0.02 2.85
C ALA A 7 17.93 1.42 2.39
N VAL A 8 17.47 2.42 3.14
CA VAL A 8 17.71 3.83 2.82
C VAL A 8 18.87 4.33 3.67
N ARG A 9 19.89 4.88 2.99
CA ARG A 9 21.12 5.41 3.60
C ARG A 9 21.40 6.80 3.02
N GLU A 10 21.96 7.68 3.84
CA GLU A 10 22.35 9.02 3.42
C GLU A 10 23.77 8.99 2.81
N ILE A 11 23.94 9.61 1.65
CA ILE A 11 25.27 9.82 1.05
C ILE A 11 25.77 11.20 1.52
N ASP A 12 24.93 12.22 1.34
CA ASP A 12 25.08 13.57 1.87
C ASP A 12 23.69 14.18 2.12
N GLY A 13 23.63 15.46 2.52
CA GLY A 13 22.37 16.11 2.89
C GLY A 13 21.32 16.25 1.77
N ASP A 14 21.69 15.99 0.52
CA ASP A 14 20.79 16.11 -0.65
C ASP A 14 20.72 14.82 -1.49
N SER A 15 21.33 13.72 -1.04
CA SER A 15 21.33 12.46 -1.77
C SER A 15 21.35 11.20 -0.90
N TRP A 16 20.66 10.17 -1.39
CA TRP A 16 20.39 8.93 -0.66
C TRP A 16 20.60 7.69 -1.54
N LEU A 17 21.18 6.67 -0.93
CA LEU A 17 21.37 5.34 -1.53
C LEU A 17 20.26 4.42 -1.06
N ILE A 18 19.61 3.71 -2.00
CA ILE A 18 18.54 2.76 -1.74
C ILE A 18 18.98 1.36 -2.15
N SER A 19 19.06 0.45 -1.17
CA SER A 19 19.39 -0.98 -1.37
C SER A 19 20.63 -1.21 -2.22
N ASP A 20 21.64 -0.34 -2.10
CA ASP A 20 22.89 -0.36 -2.86
C ASP A 20 22.72 -0.31 -4.40
N ARG A 21 21.53 0.04 -4.90
CA ARG A 21 21.15 -0.08 -6.32
C ARG A 21 20.51 1.16 -6.91
N LEU A 22 19.80 1.96 -6.12
CA LEU A 22 19.21 3.21 -6.59
C LEU A 22 19.82 4.40 -5.88
N PHE A 23 19.85 5.50 -6.59
CA PHE A 23 20.30 6.79 -6.14
C PHE A 23 19.13 7.78 -6.23
N ILE A 24 18.79 8.40 -5.11
CA ILE A 24 17.84 9.53 -5.05
C ILE A 24 18.65 10.78 -4.76
N HIS A 25 18.43 11.86 -5.51
CA HIS A 25 19.00 13.16 -5.19
C HIS A 25 17.94 14.26 -5.31
N ARG A 26 18.17 15.36 -4.59
CA ARG A 26 17.32 16.54 -4.62
C ARG A 26 17.85 17.55 -5.65
N GLN A 27 16.95 18.14 -6.44
CA GLN A 27 17.28 19.20 -7.40
C GLN A 27 16.11 20.19 -7.56
N SER A 28 16.39 21.38 -8.10
CA SER A 28 15.41 22.49 -8.18
C SER A 28 14.34 22.33 -9.27
N LYS A 29 14.46 21.34 -10.15
CA LYS A 29 13.53 21.09 -11.26
C LYS A 29 13.20 19.61 -11.36
N PRO A 30 12.02 19.23 -11.88
CA PRO A 30 11.76 17.83 -12.19
C PRO A 30 12.70 17.36 -13.31
N HIS A 31 12.90 16.06 -13.41
CA HIS A 31 13.69 15.45 -14.48
C HIS A 31 12.75 14.92 -15.57
N ASP A 32 13.08 15.16 -16.84
CA ASP A 32 12.17 14.84 -17.95
C ASP A 32 12.01 13.33 -18.21
N THR A 33 13.09 12.56 -18.07
CA THR A 33 13.09 11.11 -18.38
C THR A 33 13.19 10.17 -17.18
N GLN A 34 13.55 10.69 -16.00
CA GLN A 34 13.74 9.89 -14.79
C GLN A 34 12.54 10.09 -13.87
N PRO A 35 12.13 9.08 -13.08
CA PRO A 35 11.10 9.29 -12.07
C PRO A 35 11.50 10.44 -11.15
N SER A 36 10.65 11.46 -11.11
CA SER A 36 10.85 12.64 -10.27
C SER A 36 9.54 13.08 -9.65
N TRP A 37 9.61 13.58 -8.42
CA TRP A 37 8.43 14.00 -7.65
C TRP A 37 8.76 15.16 -6.71
N PRO A 38 7.76 15.96 -6.31
CA PRO A 38 7.98 17.12 -5.45
C PRO A 38 8.45 16.71 -4.05
N ASP A 39 9.30 17.55 -3.46
CA ASP A 39 9.73 17.43 -2.07
C ASP A 39 8.78 18.10 -1.06
N GLY A 40 7.72 18.76 -1.55
CA GLY A 40 6.78 19.56 -0.76
C GLY A 40 7.29 20.95 -0.34
N GLN A 41 8.50 21.34 -0.76
CA GLN A 41 9.18 22.59 -0.41
C GLN A 41 9.71 23.34 -1.65
N GLY A 42 9.21 23.00 -2.84
CA GLY A 42 9.53 23.66 -4.10
C GLY A 42 10.75 23.10 -4.84
N SER A 43 11.35 22.01 -4.36
CA SER A 43 12.33 21.23 -5.12
C SER A 43 11.76 19.85 -5.47
N PHE A 44 12.59 19.00 -6.07
CA PHE A 44 12.20 17.69 -6.56
C PHE A 44 13.21 16.65 -6.15
N TYR A 45 12.73 15.46 -5.80
CA TYR A 45 13.55 14.26 -5.74
C TYR A 45 13.58 13.59 -7.10
N VAL A 46 14.72 13.02 -7.46
CA VAL A 46 14.92 12.30 -8.72
C VAL A 46 15.56 10.96 -8.46
N LEU A 47 14.98 9.92 -9.02
CA LEU A 47 15.46 8.55 -8.92
C LEU A 47 16.29 8.15 -10.14
N SER A 48 17.44 7.55 -9.89
CA SER A 48 18.31 6.98 -10.91
C SER A 48 19.00 5.70 -10.42
N SER A 49 19.70 5.00 -11.30
CA SER A 49 20.52 3.84 -10.93
C SER A 49 21.79 4.30 -10.19
N SER A 50 22.21 3.54 -9.18
CA SER A 50 23.49 3.73 -8.50
C SER A 50 24.67 3.32 -9.39
N THR A 51 25.86 3.82 -9.08
CA THR A 51 27.13 3.38 -9.66
C THR A 51 27.60 2.03 -9.10
N GLU A 52 28.53 1.39 -9.81
CA GLU A 52 29.32 0.25 -9.32
C GLU A 52 30.80 0.64 -9.20
N PRO A 53 31.41 0.66 -8.00
CA PRO A 53 30.80 0.38 -6.70
C PRO A 53 29.80 1.47 -6.26
N PRO A 54 28.86 1.15 -5.33
CA PRO A 54 27.97 2.15 -4.76
C PRO A 54 28.76 3.24 -4.01
N PRO A 55 28.25 4.48 -3.99
CA PRO A 55 28.86 5.56 -3.23
C PRO A 55 28.90 5.23 -1.72
N SER A 56 29.90 5.78 -1.02
CA SER A 56 29.95 5.70 0.43
C SER A 56 28.70 6.32 1.04
N SER A 57 28.10 5.66 2.02
CA SER A 57 26.86 6.10 2.66
C SER A 57 26.80 5.72 4.13
N MET A 58 26.01 6.46 4.88
CA MET A 58 25.81 6.35 6.32
C MET A 58 24.34 6.03 6.63
N PRO A 59 24.02 5.46 7.80
CA PRO A 59 22.63 5.37 8.24
C PRO A 59 21.95 6.75 8.25
N LEU A 60 20.65 6.80 7.97
CA LEU A 60 19.89 8.06 7.99
C LEU A 60 20.05 8.77 9.35
N PRO A 61 20.57 10.00 9.39
CA PRO A 61 20.62 10.81 10.61
C PRO A 61 19.21 11.25 11.01
N VAL A 62 19.02 11.57 12.30
CA VAL A 62 17.75 12.10 12.82
C VAL A 62 17.35 13.42 12.15
N THR A 63 18.33 14.17 11.64
CA THR A 63 18.13 15.44 10.93
C THR A 63 17.78 15.27 9.46
N SER A 64 17.78 14.04 8.93
CA SER A 64 17.48 13.79 7.52
C SER A 64 16.05 14.24 7.20
N PRO A 65 15.81 14.87 6.03
CA PRO A 65 14.45 15.18 5.61
C PRO A 65 13.61 13.92 5.32
N ILE A 66 14.27 12.75 5.20
CA ILE A 66 13.63 11.47 4.91
C ILE A 66 13.19 10.81 6.21
N GLN A 67 11.88 10.63 6.35
CA GLN A 67 11.28 10.07 7.57
C GLN A 67 10.92 8.60 7.37
N LYS A 68 11.34 7.73 8.29
CA LYS A 68 10.85 6.35 8.34
C LYS A 68 9.48 6.34 9.02
N VAL A 69 8.43 6.10 8.25
CA VAL A 69 7.04 6.14 8.74
C VAL A 69 6.55 4.81 9.29
N HIS A 70 7.12 3.70 8.81
CA HIS A 70 6.76 2.37 9.27
C HIS A 70 7.96 1.40 9.17
N SER A 71 8.02 0.45 10.08
CA SER A 71 8.98 -0.67 10.03
C SER A 71 8.41 -1.86 10.78
N ALA A 72 8.23 -2.99 10.10
CA ALA A 72 7.72 -4.23 10.67
C ALA A 72 8.72 -5.37 10.54
N ALA A 73 8.95 -6.07 11.65
CA ALA A 73 9.74 -7.31 11.76
C ALA A 73 11.12 -7.31 11.05
N GLY A 74 11.70 -6.13 10.81
CA GLY A 74 12.95 -5.96 10.05
C GLY A 74 12.87 -6.31 8.56
N ARG A 75 11.73 -6.81 8.06
CA ARG A 75 11.53 -7.28 6.69
C ARG A 75 10.81 -6.28 5.80
N THR A 76 10.02 -5.39 6.38
CA THR A 76 9.33 -4.33 5.64
C THR A 76 9.61 -2.99 6.31
N ALA A 77 9.87 -1.96 5.51
CA ALA A 77 9.93 -0.60 5.99
C ALA A 77 9.46 0.38 4.92
N THR A 78 8.89 1.49 5.38
CA THR A 78 8.34 2.54 4.55
C THR A 78 8.96 3.88 4.95
N TRP A 79 9.39 4.65 3.96
CA TRP A 79 9.91 6.00 4.13
C TRP A 79 9.09 7.00 3.34
N GLN A 80 8.96 8.20 3.88
CA GLN A 80 8.44 9.35 3.16
C GLN A 80 9.60 10.17 2.57
N PHE A 81 9.52 10.41 1.27
CA PHE A 81 10.38 11.30 0.49
C PHE A 81 9.52 12.44 -0.05
N GLY A 82 9.33 13.50 0.73
CA GLY A 82 8.43 14.60 0.34
C GLY A 82 7.03 14.10 0.04
N GLU A 83 6.59 14.27 -1.21
CA GLU A 83 5.28 13.83 -1.70
C GLU A 83 5.26 12.40 -2.29
N ALA A 84 6.19 11.53 -1.85
CA ALA A 84 6.19 10.11 -2.20
C ALA A 84 6.49 9.20 -1.00
N PHE A 85 6.05 7.95 -1.10
CA PHE A 85 6.35 6.89 -0.15
C PHE A 85 7.14 5.77 -0.83
N MET A 86 8.26 5.39 -0.21
CA MET A 86 9.07 4.25 -0.62
C MET A 86 8.85 3.11 0.34
N LYS A 87 8.29 2.00 -0.15
CA LYS A 87 8.20 0.72 0.56
C LYS A 87 9.36 -0.19 0.11
N VAL A 88 10.05 -0.79 1.07
CA VAL A 88 11.06 -1.82 0.82
C VAL A 88 10.70 -3.06 1.62
N LYS A 89 10.63 -4.21 0.93
CA LYS A 89 10.23 -5.49 1.51
C LYS A 89 11.21 -6.60 1.11
N ASP A 90 11.73 -7.31 2.11
CA ASP A 90 12.47 -8.56 1.95
C ASP A 90 11.47 -9.71 1.89
N MET A 91 11.18 -10.17 0.68
CA MET A 91 10.16 -11.18 0.37
C MET A 91 10.65 -12.58 0.73
N ASN A 92 9.75 -13.40 1.28
CA ASN A 92 9.96 -14.84 1.38
C ASN A 92 9.44 -15.54 0.11
N GLU A 93 9.73 -16.83 -0.03
CA GLU A 93 9.35 -17.63 -1.20
C GLU A 93 7.85 -17.54 -1.50
N GLN A 94 7.01 -17.71 -0.48
CA GLN A 94 5.56 -17.62 -0.63
C GLN A 94 5.11 -16.24 -1.12
N GLU A 95 5.63 -15.16 -0.53
CA GLU A 95 5.29 -13.80 -0.92
C GLU A 95 5.71 -13.47 -2.36
N THR A 96 6.74 -14.15 -2.89
CA THR A 96 7.10 -13.97 -4.30
C THR A 96 6.00 -14.42 -5.25
N HIS A 97 5.08 -15.28 -4.80
CA HIS A 97 3.92 -15.74 -5.55
C HIS A 97 2.75 -14.76 -5.53
N ASN A 98 2.67 -13.84 -4.57
CA ASN A 98 1.54 -12.92 -4.44
C ASN A 98 1.44 -11.94 -5.62
N THR A 99 0.20 -11.52 -5.88
CA THR A 99 -0.05 -10.32 -6.69
C THR A 99 0.65 -9.14 -6.03
N ARG A 100 1.43 -8.38 -6.79
CA ARG A 100 2.21 -7.26 -6.24
C ARG A 100 1.37 -5.99 -6.27
N GLU A 101 1.55 -5.13 -5.28
CA GLU A 101 0.82 -3.86 -5.17
C GLU A 101 0.90 -3.00 -6.45
N HIS A 102 2.05 -2.97 -7.16
CA HIS A 102 2.14 -2.22 -8.42
C HIS A 102 1.26 -2.80 -9.54
N VAL A 103 1.02 -4.12 -9.54
CA VAL A 103 0.13 -4.80 -10.50
C VAL A 103 -1.32 -4.46 -10.18
N THR A 104 -1.69 -4.52 -8.90
CA THR A 104 -3.02 -4.11 -8.43
C THR A 104 -3.31 -2.64 -8.75
N LEU A 105 -2.37 -1.74 -8.48
CA LEU A 105 -2.52 -0.32 -8.79
C LEU A 105 -2.62 -0.08 -10.30
N ALA A 106 -1.81 -0.76 -11.12
CA ALA A 106 -1.91 -0.66 -12.58
C ALA A 106 -3.30 -1.12 -13.07
N TYR A 107 -3.83 -2.20 -12.49
CA TYR A 107 -5.17 -2.70 -12.80
C TYR A 107 -6.28 -1.69 -12.43
N LEU A 108 -6.18 -1.06 -11.25
CA LEU A 108 -7.11 -0.02 -10.81
C LEU A 108 -7.06 1.23 -11.68
N HIS A 109 -5.86 1.74 -12.00
CA HIS A 109 -5.68 2.91 -12.87
C HIS A 109 -6.18 2.65 -14.29
N ALA A 110 -5.99 1.43 -14.81
CA ALA A 110 -6.50 1.05 -16.12
C ALA A 110 -8.03 1.05 -16.20
N ARG A 111 -8.73 0.80 -15.09
CA ARG A 111 -10.20 0.91 -15.04
C ARG A 111 -10.65 2.36 -15.05
N GLY A 112 -10.03 3.18 -14.21
CA GLY A 112 -10.44 4.56 -13.95
C GLY A 112 -11.86 4.68 -13.38
N GLY A 113 -12.35 5.92 -13.29
CA GLY A 113 -13.72 6.22 -12.88
C GLY A 113 -14.00 6.14 -11.38
N TRP A 114 -12.96 6.04 -10.55
CA TRP A 114 -13.07 5.99 -9.09
C TRP A 114 -13.50 7.33 -8.52
N THR A 115 -14.35 7.32 -7.49
CA THR A 115 -14.71 8.53 -6.74
C THR A 115 -13.73 8.84 -5.60
N PHE A 116 -12.64 8.08 -5.50
CA PHE A 116 -11.60 8.20 -4.48
C PHE A 116 -10.22 8.23 -5.13
N ASP A 117 -9.27 8.81 -4.42
CA ASP A 117 -7.89 8.94 -4.89
C ASP A 117 -7.08 7.64 -4.69
N LEU A 118 -6.17 7.42 -5.63
CA LEU A 118 -5.25 6.28 -5.65
C LEU A 118 -3.79 6.76 -5.68
N PRO A 119 -2.87 6.09 -4.97
CA PRO A 119 -1.45 6.32 -5.18
C PRO A 119 -1.06 5.92 -6.61
N ARG A 120 -0.12 6.66 -7.20
CA ARG A 120 0.46 6.33 -8.51
C ARG A 120 1.84 5.72 -8.32
N VAL A 121 2.11 4.64 -9.04
CA VAL A 121 3.44 4.00 -9.05
C VAL A 121 4.42 4.89 -9.80
N LEU A 122 5.45 5.37 -9.10
CA LEU A 122 6.56 6.13 -9.67
C LEU A 122 7.71 5.21 -10.10
N TYR A 123 7.94 4.14 -9.33
CA TYR A 123 8.97 3.16 -9.62
C TYR A 123 8.68 1.85 -8.89
N HIS A 124 9.08 0.72 -9.46
CA HIS A 124 9.14 -0.54 -8.75
C HIS A 124 10.28 -1.42 -9.26
N ALA A 125 10.83 -2.27 -8.41
CA ALA A 125 11.82 -3.28 -8.80
C ALA A 125 11.80 -4.48 -7.87
N LEU A 126 12.26 -5.62 -8.39
CA LEU A 126 12.54 -6.82 -7.61
C LEU A 126 13.96 -7.27 -7.91
N TRP A 127 14.83 -7.26 -6.90
CA TRP A 127 16.22 -7.75 -7.04
C TRP A 127 16.46 -8.89 -6.06
N SER A 128 16.73 -10.07 -6.60
CA SER A 128 16.72 -11.31 -5.82
C SER A 128 15.37 -11.43 -5.10
N ASN A 129 15.30 -11.14 -3.80
CA ASN A 129 14.06 -11.17 -3.01
C ASN A 129 13.70 -9.80 -2.42
N ARG A 130 14.39 -8.72 -2.82
CA ARG A 130 14.08 -7.37 -2.36
C ARG A 130 13.13 -6.68 -3.32
N TYR A 131 11.91 -6.46 -2.85
CA TYR A 131 10.93 -5.66 -3.55
C TYR A 131 11.03 -4.19 -3.09
N VAL A 132 11.15 -3.28 -4.04
CA VAL A 132 11.10 -1.83 -3.81
C VAL A 132 9.93 -1.27 -4.60
N LEU A 133 9.12 -0.45 -3.95
CA LEU A 133 7.99 0.24 -4.54
C LEU A 133 8.00 1.70 -4.12
N LEU A 134 7.92 2.60 -5.08
CA LEU A 134 7.81 4.04 -4.88
C LEU A 134 6.45 4.51 -5.40
N LEU A 135 5.69 5.17 -4.54
CA LEU A 135 4.32 5.63 -4.80
C LEU A 135 4.21 7.13 -4.55
N THR A 136 3.36 7.84 -5.28
CA THR A 136 2.95 9.20 -4.88
C THR A 136 2.19 9.16 -3.56
N ALA A 137 2.33 10.20 -2.76
CA ALA A 137 1.44 10.42 -1.62
C ALA A 137 0.01 10.68 -2.10
N VAL A 138 -0.97 10.17 -1.34
CA VAL A 138 -2.36 10.60 -1.44
C VAL A 138 -2.55 11.77 -0.49
N ARG A 139 -3.20 12.84 -0.95
CA ARG A 139 -3.39 14.06 -0.18
C ARG A 139 -4.31 13.80 1.02
N GLY A 140 -3.93 14.29 2.20
CA GLY A 140 -4.73 14.21 3.41
C GLY A 140 -3.99 13.54 4.56
N ARG A 141 -4.75 13.13 5.58
CA ARG A 141 -4.27 12.37 6.74
C ARG A 141 -5.07 11.09 6.87
N THR A 142 -4.59 10.12 7.64
CA THR A 142 -5.33 8.86 7.81
C THR A 142 -6.66 9.14 8.52
N LEU A 143 -7.73 8.43 8.14
CA LEU A 143 -9.03 8.54 8.79
C LEU A 143 -8.87 8.30 10.29
N GLY A 144 -8.03 7.34 10.69
CA GLY A 144 -7.75 7.05 12.09
C GLY A 144 -7.15 8.22 12.85
N SER A 145 -6.25 9.01 12.23
CA SER A 145 -5.68 10.19 12.88
C SER A 145 -6.65 11.36 12.94
N GLU A 146 -7.51 11.52 11.92
CA GLU A 146 -8.48 12.61 11.85
C GLU A 146 -9.73 12.35 12.69
N TRP A 147 -10.10 11.09 12.89
CA TRP A 147 -11.37 10.68 13.52
C TRP A 147 -11.68 11.39 14.85
N PRO A 148 -10.73 11.56 15.79
CA PRO A 148 -11.01 12.22 17.07
C PRO A 148 -11.32 13.71 16.93
N THR A 149 -10.99 14.32 15.79
CA THR A 149 -11.17 15.76 15.53
C THR A 149 -12.46 16.07 14.75
N MET A 150 -13.12 15.05 14.21
CA MET A 150 -14.34 15.19 13.43
C MET A 150 -15.59 15.30 14.31
N ASP A 151 -16.54 16.13 13.89
CA ASP A 151 -17.90 16.08 14.42
C ASP A 151 -18.70 14.91 13.84
N GLU A 152 -19.90 14.68 14.37
CA GLU A 152 -20.73 13.53 13.97
C GLU A 152 -21.20 13.62 12.50
N GLU A 153 -21.44 14.83 11.96
CA GLU A 153 -21.78 15.01 10.55
C GLU A 153 -20.64 14.54 9.64
N MET A 154 -19.41 14.94 9.96
CA MET A 154 -18.22 14.58 9.20
C MET A 154 -17.91 13.08 9.32
N LYS A 155 -18.09 12.49 10.51
CA LYS A 155 -17.96 11.04 10.70
C LYS A 155 -18.97 10.27 9.86
N GLU A 156 -20.24 10.68 9.88
CA GLU A 156 -21.30 10.07 9.06
C GLU A 156 -21.00 10.21 7.57
N TYR A 157 -20.51 11.37 7.14
CA TYR A 157 -20.07 11.61 5.76
C TYR A 157 -18.99 10.59 5.34
N TYR A 158 -17.92 10.43 6.11
CA TYR A 158 -16.84 9.51 5.74
C TYR A 158 -17.24 8.04 5.84
N ILE A 159 -18.11 7.67 6.79
CA ILE A 159 -18.70 6.32 6.81
C ILE A 159 -19.44 6.05 5.49
N ASN A 160 -20.28 6.99 5.04
CA ASN A 160 -21.01 6.84 3.78
C ASN A 160 -20.05 6.76 2.57
N ARG A 161 -18.98 7.57 2.55
CA ARG A 161 -17.94 7.49 1.52
C ARG A 161 -17.22 6.14 1.51
N VAL A 162 -16.89 5.56 2.67
CA VAL A 162 -16.28 4.23 2.75
C VAL A 162 -17.23 3.14 2.22
N ILE A 163 -18.53 3.25 2.50
CA ILE A 163 -19.55 2.34 1.95
C ILE A 163 -19.59 2.45 0.42
N GLU A 164 -19.54 3.67 -0.12
CA GLU A 164 -19.52 3.93 -1.56
C GLU A 164 -18.27 3.32 -2.22
N VAL A 165 -17.08 3.51 -1.63
CA VAL A 165 -15.84 2.86 -2.08
C VAL A 165 -15.99 1.33 -2.12
N CYS A 166 -16.52 0.71 -1.06
CA CYS A 166 -16.72 -0.73 -1.01
C CYS A 166 -17.72 -1.21 -2.07
N ARG A 167 -18.76 -0.43 -2.36
CA ARG A 167 -19.68 -0.71 -3.46
C ARG A 167 -18.95 -0.61 -4.80
N GLU A 168 -18.27 0.49 -5.08
CA GLU A 168 -17.52 0.69 -6.34
C GLU A 168 -16.55 -0.45 -6.64
N LEU A 169 -15.78 -0.88 -5.64
CA LEU A 169 -14.85 -2.00 -5.78
C LEU A 169 -15.59 -3.31 -6.08
N SER A 170 -16.64 -3.61 -5.31
CA SER A 170 -17.33 -4.90 -5.39
C SER A 170 -18.19 -5.10 -6.64
N HIS A 171 -18.46 -4.04 -7.42
CA HIS A 171 -19.03 -4.18 -8.77
C HIS A 171 -18.07 -4.85 -9.77
N TRP A 172 -16.79 -5.05 -9.40
CA TRP A 172 -15.90 -5.86 -10.22
C TRP A 172 -15.92 -7.31 -9.80
N GLU A 173 -16.09 -8.16 -10.80
CA GLU A 173 -16.35 -9.57 -10.63
C GLU A 173 -15.33 -10.41 -11.41
N ALA A 174 -15.02 -11.59 -10.87
CA ALA A 174 -14.21 -12.60 -11.52
C ALA A 174 -14.81 -14.00 -11.27
N ASP A 175 -14.50 -14.93 -12.16
CA ASP A 175 -14.83 -16.36 -12.01
C ASP A 175 -13.80 -17.12 -11.16
N TYR A 176 -12.88 -16.40 -10.49
CA TYR A 176 -11.82 -16.96 -9.67
C TYR A 176 -11.57 -16.14 -8.40
N ILE A 177 -11.09 -16.82 -7.36
CA ILE A 177 -10.55 -16.21 -6.14
C ILE A 177 -9.05 -15.97 -6.30
N GLY A 178 -8.54 -14.84 -5.81
CA GLY A 178 -7.12 -14.48 -5.90
C GLY A 178 -6.91 -13.04 -6.34
N GLY A 179 -5.67 -12.63 -6.58
CA GLY A 179 -5.41 -11.25 -7.00
C GLY A 179 -5.67 -11.01 -8.49
N VAL A 180 -5.48 -9.76 -8.92
CA VAL A 180 -5.96 -9.27 -10.23
C VAL A 180 -5.32 -9.96 -11.44
N ASP A 181 -4.17 -10.60 -11.26
CA ASP A 181 -3.44 -11.36 -12.28
C ASP A 181 -3.53 -12.89 -12.06
N LYS A 182 -4.53 -13.33 -11.29
CA LYS A 182 -4.79 -14.74 -10.89
C LYS A 182 -3.74 -15.34 -9.97
N ARG A 183 -2.79 -14.54 -9.47
CA ARG A 183 -1.82 -14.99 -8.47
C ARG A 183 -2.43 -15.02 -7.07
N THR A 184 -1.63 -15.50 -6.13
CA THR A 184 -2.04 -15.66 -4.74
C THR A 184 -2.39 -14.34 -4.07
N LEU A 185 -3.28 -14.43 -3.09
CA LEU A 185 -3.79 -13.33 -2.28
C LEU A 185 -3.45 -13.60 -0.83
N ALA A 186 -2.62 -12.76 -0.20
CA ALA A 186 -2.16 -12.96 1.18
C ALA A 186 -3.22 -12.59 2.23
N GLU A 187 -4.38 -13.24 2.17
CA GLU A 187 -5.48 -13.04 3.11
C GLU A 187 -5.42 -14.05 4.26
N SER A 188 -4.64 -13.72 5.29
CA SER A 188 -4.38 -14.59 6.44
C SER A 188 -5.63 -14.94 7.26
N TYR A 189 -6.62 -14.03 7.34
CA TYR A 189 -7.85 -14.30 8.07
C TYR A 189 -8.69 -15.39 7.38
N MET A 190 -8.57 -15.52 6.06
CA MET A 190 -9.25 -16.58 5.30
C MET A 190 -8.41 -17.85 5.27
N ALA A 191 -7.08 -17.73 5.09
CA ALA A 191 -6.18 -18.88 5.00
C ALA A 191 -6.12 -19.70 6.30
N GLY A 192 -6.42 -19.10 7.45
CA GLY A 192 -6.43 -19.80 8.73
C GLY A 192 -5.02 -20.19 9.18
N GLN A 193 -4.89 -21.36 9.82
CA GLN A 193 -3.62 -21.80 10.43
C GLN A 193 -2.60 -22.36 9.43
N ASP A 194 -3.03 -22.72 8.21
CA ASP A 194 -2.14 -23.32 7.21
C ASP A 194 -1.26 -22.28 6.50
N ASP A 195 -1.52 -20.98 6.71
CA ASP A 195 -0.84 -19.84 6.09
C ASP A 195 -0.70 -19.94 4.55
N SER A 196 -1.43 -20.85 3.88
CA SER A 196 -1.35 -21.07 2.43
C SER A 196 -2.23 -20.10 1.66
N TYR A 197 -1.61 -19.21 0.88
CA TYR A 197 -2.34 -18.21 0.09
C TYR A 197 -2.72 -18.66 -1.32
N THR A 198 -2.65 -19.96 -1.61
CA THR A 198 -3.04 -20.49 -2.93
C THR A 198 -4.53 -20.29 -3.16
N ASN A 199 -4.92 -20.02 -4.41
CA ASN A 199 -6.32 -19.76 -4.75
C ASN A 199 -7.21 -20.97 -4.40
N ASP A 200 -6.73 -22.20 -4.62
CA ASP A 200 -7.45 -23.43 -4.25
C ASP A 200 -7.64 -23.55 -2.73
N HIS A 201 -6.62 -23.17 -1.94
CA HIS A 201 -6.72 -23.15 -0.49
C HIS A 201 -7.73 -22.10 -0.01
N LEU A 202 -7.66 -20.87 -0.53
CA LEU A 202 -8.61 -19.82 -0.19
C LEU A 202 -10.04 -20.19 -0.58
N LEU A 203 -10.23 -20.86 -1.73
CA LEU A 203 -11.52 -21.37 -2.16
C LEU A 203 -12.06 -22.44 -1.20
N MET A 204 -11.22 -23.38 -0.79
CA MET A 204 -11.57 -24.44 0.16
C MET A 204 -11.93 -23.84 1.52
N ALA A 205 -11.08 -22.98 2.07
CA ALA A 205 -11.31 -22.30 3.34
C ALA A 205 -12.60 -21.46 3.32
N SER A 206 -12.88 -20.75 2.21
CA SER A 206 -14.12 -20.00 2.03
C SER A 206 -15.36 -20.91 2.12
N LYS A 207 -15.31 -22.10 1.50
CA LYS A 207 -16.40 -23.08 1.57
C LYS A 207 -16.56 -23.67 2.97
N GLU A 208 -15.46 -23.91 3.68
CA GLU A 208 -15.48 -24.40 5.08
C GLU A 208 -16.06 -23.37 6.04
N LEU A 209 -15.84 -22.08 5.77
CA LEU A 209 -16.49 -20.97 6.47
C LEU A 209 -17.98 -20.79 6.09
N GLY A 210 -18.50 -21.60 5.18
CA GLY A 210 -19.90 -21.59 4.76
C GLY A 210 -20.26 -20.48 3.78
N MET A 211 -19.29 -19.90 3.07
CA MET A 211 -19.54 -18.85 2.06
C MET A 211 -19.98 -19.45 0.73
N ASP A 212 -20.85 -18.73 0.01
CA ASP A 212 -21.22 -19.12 -1.34
C ASP A 212 -20.08 -18.83 -2.33
N CYS A 213 -19.42 -19.90 -2.77
CA CYS A 213 -18.38 -19.86 -3.79
C CYS A 213 -18.87 -20.39 -5.14
N SER A 214 -20.20 -20.50 -5.34
CA SER A 214 -20.81 -20.90 -6.62
C SER A 214 -21.12 -19.70 -7.52
N ALA A 215 -21.16 -18.50 -6.94
CA ALA A 215 -21.29 -17.22 -7.63
C ALA A 215 -19.93 -16.66 -8.09
N LEU A 216 -19.96 -15.45 -8.65
CA LEU A 216 -18.76 -14.69 -8.98
C LEU A 216 -18.08 -14.17 -7.69
N PHE A 217 -16.77 -13.98 -7.78
CA PHE A 217 -15.96 -13.37 -6.73
C PHE A 217 -15.86 -11.86 -6.96
N HIS A 218 -15.90 -11.08 -5.89
CA HIS A 218 -15.96 -9.62 -5.93
C HIS A 218 -14.61 -9.02 -5.54
N PHE A 219 -14.20 -7.97 -6.25
CA PHE A 219 -12.97 -7.26 -5.94
C PHE A 219 -13.11 -6.48 -4.62
N TYR A 220 -12.16 -6.68 -3.71
CA TYR A 220 -12.13 -6.04 -2.40
C TYR A 220 -10.69 -5.72 -1.98
N HIS A 221 -10.52 -4.67 -1.17
CA HIS A 221 -9.21 -4.21 -0.70
C HIS A 221 -8.54 -5.21 0.26
N CYS A 222 -9.33 -5.97 1.03
CA CYS A 222 -8.89 -6.95 2.04
C CYS A 222 -8.04 -6.42 3.20
N ASP A 223 -7.45 -5.22 3.11
CA ASP A 223 -6.82 -4.51 4.25
C ASP A 223 -7.46 -3.14 4.53
N LEU A 224 -8.76 -3.00 4.30
CA LEU A 224 -9.39 -1.69 4.41
C LEU A 224 -9.60 -1.32 5.89
N GLY A 225 -8.98 -0.21 6.30
CA GLY A 225 -9.04 0.28 7.67
C GLY A 225 -8.68 1.77 7.79
N PRO A 226 -8.90 2.45 8.95
CA PRO A 226 -8.68 3.87 9.11
C PRO A 226 -7.22 4.28 8.91
N GLY A 227 -6.27 3.35 9.02
CA GLY A 227 -4.86 3.58 8.67
C GLY A 227 -4.60 3.63 7.15
N ASN A 228 -5.45 2.97 6.36
CA ASN A 228 -5.33 2.85 4.89
C ASN A 228 -6.34 3.72 4.13
N ILE A 229 -7.22 4.43 4.86
CA ILE A 229 -8.12 5.44 4.32
C ILE A 229 -7.49 6.80 4.60
N ILE A 230 -7.27 7.60 3.55
CA ILE A 230 -6.78 8.97 3.62
C ILE A 230 -7.96 9.92 3.40
N VAL A 231 -8.05 10.97 4.21
CA VAL A 231 -9.11 11.98 4.15
C VAL A 231 -8.53 13.39 4.25
N ASP A 232 -9.17 14.34 3.58
CA ASP A 232 -8.92 15.78 3.78
C ASP A 232 -10.24 16.46 4.13
N VAL A 233 -10.37 16.88 5.40
CA VAL A 233 -11.58 17.53 5.92
C VAL A 233 -11.92 18.85 5.24
N ASN A 234 -10.95 19.49 4.56
CA ASN A 234 -11.15 20.79 3.93
C ASN A 234 -11.92 20.68 2.61
N ASP A 235 -11.62 19.66 1.80
CA ASP A 235 -12.26 19.42 0.51
C ASP A 235 -13.16 18.17 0.50
N ARG A 236 -13.25 17.47 1.63
CA ARG A 236 -14.03 16.26 1.85
C ARG A 236 -13.63 15.11 0.91
N SER A 237 -12.37 15.11 0.45
CA SER A 237 -11.80 14.05 -0.38
C SER A 237 -11.50 12.78 0.43
N ILE A 238 -11.48 11.66 -0.27
CA ILE A 238 -11.11 10.35 0.27
C ILE A 238 -10.17 9.66 -0.72
N GLY A 239 -9.14 9.01 -0.21
CA GLY A 239 -8.27 8.16 -0.98
C GLY A 239 -7.89 6.91 -0.22
N ILE A 240 -7.45 5.89 -0.96
CA ILE A 240 -7.23 4.56 -0.41
C ILE A 240 -5.80 4.12 -0.78
N ILE A 241 -5.06 3.66 0.22
CA ILE A 241 -3.66 3.24 0.08
C ILE A 241 -3.49 1.79 0.55
N ASP A 242 -2.31 1.24 0.28
CA ASP A 242 -1.89 -0.10 0.71
C ASP A 242 -2.64 -1.26 0.05
N TRP A 243 -2.53 -1.32 -1.28
CA TRP A 243 -3.25 -2.29 -2.11
C TRP A 243 -2.54 -3.66 -2.24
N GLU A 244 -1.67 -4.00 -1.29
CA GLU A 244 -0.79 -5.18 -1.41
C GLU A 244 -1.52 -6.53 -1.25
N ILE A 245 -2.68 -6.53 -0.61
CA ILE A 245 -3.51 -7.74 -0.43
C ILE A 245 -4.90 -7.61 -1.04
N ALA A 246 -5.15 -6.69 -1.98
CA ALA A 246 -6.45 -6.59 -2.64
C ALA A 246 -6.64 -7.66 -3.72
N GLY A 247 -7.86 -8.17 -3.86
CA GLY A 247 -8.17 -9.26 -4.79
C GLY A 247 -9.65 -9.60 -4.86
N PHE A 248 -9.96 -10.63 -5.65
CA PHE A 248 -11.30 -11.20 -5.80
C PHE A 248 -11.55 -12.23 -4.70
N VAL A 249 -12.65 -12.07 -3.98
CA VAL A 249 -13.05 -12.86 -2.80
C VAL A 249 -14.57 -13.09 -2.80
N PRO A 250 -15.11 -14.06 -2.05
CA PRO A 250 -16.56 -14.25 -1.94
C PRO A 250 -17.26 -12.99 -1.45
N TRP A 251 -18.50 -12.76 -1.89
CA TRP A 251 -19.29 -11.59 -1.49
C TRP A 251 -19.40 -11.46 0.04
N GLU A 252 -19.60 -12.59 0.73
CA GLU A 252 -19.70 -12.67 2.18
C GLU A 252 -18.40 -12.30 2.88
N TRP A 253 -17.24 -12.43 2.20
CA TRP A 253 -15.94 -12.02 2.75
C TRP A 253 -15.88 -10.51 2.98
N LEU A 254 -16.47 -9.70 2.11
CA LEU A 254 -16.46 -8.24 2.24
C LEU A 254 -17.02 -7.83 3.61
N ARG A 255 -18.16 -8.39 3.99
CA ARG A 255 -18.78 -8.16 5.31
C ARG A 255 -18.05 -8.86 6.45
N THR A 256 -17.55 -10.07 6.21
CA THR A 256 -16.90 -10.89 7.25
C THR A 256 -15.58 -10.29 7.68
N LYS A 257 -14.75 -9.84 6.73
CA LYS A 257 -13.47 -9.20 7.01
C LYS A 257 -13.63 -7.99 7.93
N PHE A 258 -14.62 -7.13 7.68
CA PHE A 258 -14.93 -6.00 8.54
C PHE A 258 -15.19 -6.36 10.01
N ARG A 259 -15.69 -7.58 10.28
CA ARG A 259 -15.97 -8.04 11.66
C ARG A 259 -14.77 -8.74 12.31
N LEU A 260 -13.91 -9.37 11.51
CA LEU A 260 -12.81 -10.20 12.00
C LEU A 260 -11.52 -9.41 12.19
N SER A 261 -11.24 -8.47 11.28
CA SER A 261 -10.08 -7.60 11.44
C SER A 261 -10.44 -6.44 12.35
N SER A 262 -9.55 -6.13 13.30
CA SER A 262 -9.47 -4.83 13.99
C SER A 262 -9.20 -3.67 13.03
N GLY A 263 -9.22 -3.93 11.72
CA GLY A 263 -8.94 -3.01 10.65
C GLY A 263 -9.80 -1.75 10.73
N LEU A 264 -11.03 -1.79 11.27
CA LEU A 264 -11.88 -0.61 11.50
C LEU A 264 -11.91 -0.08 12.94
N ASP A 265 -11.05 -0.58 13.83
CA ASP A 265 -11.01 -0.08 15.21
C ASP A 265 -10.49 1.36 15.20
N LEU A 266 -11.41 2.29 15.39
CA LEU A 266 -11.10 3.72 15.46
C LEU A 266 -10.54 4.03 16.85
N PRO A 267 -9.47 4.85 16.95
CA PRO A 267 -8.89 5.20 18.23
C PRO A 267 -9.92 5.93 19.10
N GLY A 268 -10.10 5.47 20.33
CA GLY A 268 -11.00 6.08 21.32
C GLY A 268 -12.44 5.56 21.32
N GLY A 269 -12.73 4.42 20.69
CA GLY A 269 -13.97 3.70 20.94
C GLY A 269 -14.00 3.15 22.36
N ASP A 270 -14.99 3.57 23.16
CA ASP A 270 -15.37 2.84 24.37
C ASP A 270 -15.80 1.43 23.95
N GLY A 271 -15.13 0.41 24.50
CA GLY A 271 -15.53 -0.99 24.35
C GLY A 271 -16.83 -1.32 25.07
#